data_AF-A0AB74E2R1-F1
#
_entry.id   AF-A0AB74E2R1-F1
#
_cell.length_a   1.000
_cell.length_b   1.000
_cell.length_c   1.000
_cell.angle_alpha   90.00
_cell.angle_beta   90.00
_cell.angle_gamma   90.00
#
_symmetry.space_group_name_H-M   'P 1'
#
loop_
_entity.id
_entity.type
_entity.pdbx_description
1 polymer ?
#
loop_
_entity_poly.entity_id
_entity_poly.type
_entity_poly.pdbx_seq_one_letter_code
_entity_poly.pdbx_strand_id
1 'polypeptide(L)' 'QDFDDMFKHYQQLINQCKVQFDNYVTGKYNIYAFYNNCDMNYCEDCEDDLQIFYSFIVLQNNEVYYKLPIID' A
#
# COMPACT_ATOMS: atom_id res chain seq x y z
N GLN A 1 -9.53 -7.57 -18.97
CA GLN A 1 -9.33 -6.24 -18.37
C GLN A 1 -8.12 -5.62 -19.04
N ASP A 2 -8.25 -4.39 -19.51
CA ASP A 2 -7.12 -3.63 -20.04
C ASP A 2 -6.34 -2.97 -18.88
N PHE A 3 -5.08 -2.63 -19.12
CA PHE A 3 -4.21 -1.98 -18.15
C PHE A 3 -4.82 -0.68 -17.63
N ASP A 4 -5.40 0.14 -18.52
CA ASP A 4 -5.96 1.44 -18.16
C ASP A 4 -7.13 1.33 -17.17
N ASP A 5 -8.02 0.35 -17.36
CA ASP A 5 -9.13 0.10 -16.45
C ASP A 5 -8.65 -0.38 -15.08
N MET A 6 -7.69 -1.31 -15.08
CA MET A 6 -7.07 -1.80 -13.84
C MET A 6 -6.37 -0.66 -13.11
N PHE A 7 -5.59 0.14 -13.82
CA PHE A 7 -4.85 1.25 -13.26
C PHE A 7 -5.77 2.33 -12.69
N LYS A 8 -6.87 2.66 -13.39
CA LYS A 8 -7.89 3.57 -12.88
C LYS A 8 -8.50 3.09 -11.56
N HIS A 9 -8.77 1.79 -11.45
CA HIS A 9 -9.30 1.22 -10.21
C HIS A 9 -8.25 1.23 -9.08
N TYR A 10 -7.01 0.88 -9.40
CA TYR A 10 -5.89 0.97 -8.47
C TYR A 10 -5.70 2.40 -7.95
N GLN A 11 -5.76 3.40 -8.84
CA GLN A 11 -5.68 4.81 -8.46
C GLN A 11 -6.81 5.23 -7.51
N GLN A 12 -8.04 4.77 -7.75
CA GLN A 12 -9.16 5.01 -6.86
C GLN A 12 -8.93 4.41 -5.46
N LEU A 13 -8.43 3.17 -5.39
CA LEU A 13 -8.12 2.51 -4.12
C LEU A 13 -7.04 3.27 -3.33
N ILE A 14 -5.95 3.66 -3.99
CA ILE A 14 -4.87 4.43 -3.37
C ILE A 14 -5.39 5.76 -2.84
N ASN A 15 -6.20 6.49 -3.62
CA ASN A 15 -6.77 7.76 -3.19
C ASN A 15 -7.76 7.61 -2.04
N GLN A 16 -8.51 6.51 -1.98
CA GLN A 16 -9.36 6.20 -0.82
C GLN A 16 -8.51 5.95 0.43
N CYS A 17 -7.44 5.16 0.32
CA CYS A 17 -6.54 4.89 1.45
C CYS A 17 -5.81 6.15 1.94
N LYS A 18 -5.40 7.05 1.05
CA LYS A 18 -4.83 8.37 1.42
C LYS A 18 -5.77 9.21 2.30
N VAL A 19 -7.09 8.99 2.22
CA VAL A 19 -8.10 9.68 3.05
C VAL A 19 -8.41 8.90 4.33
N GLN A 20 -8.32 7.57 4.30
CA GLN A 20 -8.69 6.70 5.41
C GLN A 20 -7.56 6.48 6.43
N PHE A 21 -6.32 6.56 5.99
CA PHE A 21 -5.15 6.39 6.85
C PHE A 21 -4.52 7.74 7.20
N ASP A 22 -3.98 7.83 8.42
CA ASP A 22 -3.31 9.04 8.91
C ASP A 22 -2.05 9.34 8.11
N ASN A 23 -1.33 8.29 7.71
CA ASN A 23 -0.03 8.40 7.05
C ASN A 23 0.15 7.38 5.94
N TYR A 24 1.04 7.70 5.01
CA TYR A 24 1.54 6.75 4.02
C TYR A 24 2.97 7.09 3.61
N VAL A 25 3.70 6.08 3.15
CA VAL A 25 5.01 6.22 2.52
C VAL A 25 5.00 5.53 1.17
N THR A 26 5.74 6.08 0.20
CA THR A 26 5.93 5.43 -1.11
C THR A 26 7.29 4.74 -1.12
N GLY A 27 7.28 3.43 -1.29
CA GLY A 27 8.48 2.60 -1.26
C GLY A 27 9.02 2.24 -2.65
N LYS A 28 9.77 1.13 -2.72
CA LYS A 28 10.26 0.58 -3.99
C LYS A 28 9.09 0.26 -4.92
N TYR A 29 9.32 0.43 -6.23
CA TYR A 29 8.35 0.14 -7.28
C TYR A 29 7.03 0.92 -7.17
N ASN A 30 7.06 2.08 -6.52
CA ASN A 30 5.90 2.94 -6.27
C ASN A 30 4.78 2.25 -5.48
N ILE A 31 5.14 1.28 -4.62
CA ILE A 31 4.19 0.63 -3.72
C ILE A 31 3.95 1.55 -2.52
N TYR A 32 2.69 1.89 -2.30
CA TYR A 32 2.23 2.69 -1.16
C TYR A 32 2.06 1.80 0.06
N ALA A 33 2.63 2.22 1.19
CA ALA A 33 2.44 1.61 2.49
C ALA A 33 1.70 2.60 3.39
N PHE A 34 0.47 2.26 3.76
CA PHE A 34 -0.42 3.06 4.59
C PHE A 34 -0.39 2.57 6.03
N TYR A 35 -0.47 3.49 6.98
CA TYR A 35 -0.47 3.16 8.40
C TYR A 35 -1.13 4.25 9.26
N ASN A 36 -1.66 3.83 10.39
CA ASN A 36 -2.19 4.71 11.43
C ASN A 36 -1.28 4.65 12.64
N ASN A 37 -1.02 5.81 13.27
CA ASN A 37 -0.13 5.89 14.43
C ASN A 37 -0.68 5.13 15.65
N CYS A 38 -1.99 4.92 15.70
CA CYS A 38 -2.65 4.19 16.79
C CYS A 38 -2.73 2.67 16.56
N ASP A 39 -2.32 2.17 15.38
CA ASP A 39 -2.33 0.73 15.04
C ASP A 39 -0.95 0.10 15.31
N MET A 40 -0.40 0.41 16.49
CA MET A 40 0.83 -0.20 17.01
C MET A 40 0.46 -1.34 17.95
N ASN A 41 1.12 -2.48 17.77
CA ASN A 41 0.91 -3.65 18.60
C ASN A 41 2.24 -4.04 19.26
N TYR A 42 2.23 -4.17 20.59
CA TYR A 42 3.40 -4.68 21.29
C TYR A 42 3.59 -6.16 20.97
N CYS A 43 4.80 -6.52 20.52
CA CYS A 43 5.16 -7.91 20.24
C CYS A 43 6.03 -8.44 21.38
N GLU A 44 5.50 -9.41 22.13
CA GLU A 44 6.21 -10.02 23.25
C GLU A 44 7.53 -10.70 22.82
N ASP A 45 7.56 -11.33 21.64
CA ASP A 45 8.75 -12.00 21.12
C ASP A 45 9.84 -11.02 20.67
N CYS A 46 9.47 -9.80 20.29
CA CYS A 46 10.40 -8.76 19.87
C CYS A 46 10.77 -7.80 21.01
N GLU A 47 10.04 -7.85 22.11
CA GLU A 47 10.09 -6.87 23.21
C GLU A 47 9.99 -5.42 22.71
N ASP A 48 9.21 -5.19 21.64
CA ASP A 48 9.12 -3.90 20.96
C ASP A 48 7.72 -3.66 20.35
N ASP A 49 7.41 -2.39 20.08
CA ASP A 49 6.17 -1.96 19.43
C ASP A 49 6.28 -2.15 17.91
N LEU A 50 5.39 -2.96 17.33
CA LEU A 50 5.29 -3.17 15.90
C LEU A 50 4.28 -2.23 15.26
N GLN A 51 4.72 -1.46 14.27
CA GLN A 51 3.85 -0.70 13.38
C GLN A 51 3.35 -1.59 12.23
N ILE A 52 2.03 -1.63 12.04
CA ILE A 52 1.42 -2.33 10.91
C ILE A 52 1.35 -1.40 9.69
N PHE A 53 1.72 -1.93 8.52
CA PHE A 53 1.61 -1.27 7.22
C PHE A 53 0.72 -2.09 6.28
N TYR A 54 -0.14 -1.40 5.53
CA TYR A 54 -1.01 -2.00 4.53
C TYR A 54 -0.61 -1.54 3.12
N SER A 55 -0.56 -2.46 2.17
CA SER A 55 -0.20 -2.18 0.78
C SER A 55 -1.00 -3.03 -0.20
N PHE A 56 -1.12 -2.53 -1.43
CA PHE A 56 -1.69 -3.28 -2.55
C PHE A 56 -0.60 -3.67 -3.53
N ILE A 57 -0.61 -4.93 -3.95
CA ILE A 57 0.30 -5.46 -4.97
C ILE A 57 -0.54 -5.84 -6.19
N VAL A 58 -0.12 -5.37 -7.36
CA VAL A 58 -0.73 -5.75 -8.63
C VAL A 58 0.00 -6.95 -9.20
N LEU A 59 -0.75 -7.95 -9.65
CA LEU A 59 -0.21 -9.14 -10.32
C LEU A 59 -0.53 -9.10 -11.82
N GLN A 60 0.44 -9.49 -12.63
CA GLN A 60 0.28 -9.76 -14.05
C GLN A 60 0.81 -11.17 -14.32
N ASN A 61 -0.06 -12.07 -14.80
CA ASN A 61 0.29 -13.48 -15.02
C ASN A 61 0.86 -14.18 -13.77
N ASN A 62 0.30 -13.90 -12.59
CA ASN A 62 0.74 -14.38 -11.27
C ASN A 62 2.13 -13.89 -10.82
N GLU A 63 2.73 -12.94 -11.54
CA GLU A 63 3.96 -12.27 -11.12
C GLU A 63 3.68 -10.84 -10.67
N VAL A 64 4.51 -10.32 -9.77
CA VAL A 64 4.37 -8.94 -9.29
C VAL A 64 4.67 -7.95 -10.41
N TYR A 65 3.76 -7.01 -10.62
CA TYR A 65 3.93 -5.94 -11.58
C TYR A 65 4.64 -4.74 -10.96
N TYR A 66 5.91 -4.53 -11.31
CA TYR A 66 6.79 -3.52 -10.70
C TYR A 66 6.81 -2.15 -11.40
N LYS A 67 5.99 -1.96 -12.44
CA LYS A 67 6.01 -0.75 -13.29
C LYS A 67 4.80 0.15 -13.06
N LEU A 68 4.25 0.14 -11.85
CA LEU A 68 3.16 1.04 -11.47
C LEU A 68 3.67 2.49 -11.48
N PRO A 69 2.93 3.45 -12.05
CA PRO A 69 3.28 4.86 -11.95
C PRO A 69 2.97 5.41 -10.55
N ILE A 70 3.60 6.54 -10.22
CA ILE A 70 3.26 7.30 -9.00
C ILE A 70 1.87 7.90 -9.17
N ILE A 71 1.09 7.86 -8.09
CA ILE A 71 -0.23 8.47 -7.96
C ILE A 71 -0.10 9.69 -7.07
N ASP A 72 -0.24 10.88 -7.66
CA ASP A 72 -0.30 12.16 -6.95
C ASP A 72 -1.65 12.35 -6.26
#